data_AF-A0A3D1JVW5-F1
#
_entry.id   AF-A0A3D1JVW5-F1
#
_cell.length_a   1.000
_cell.length_b   1.000
_cell.length_c   1.000
_cell.angle_alpha   90.00
_cell.angle_beta   90.00
_cell.angle_gamma   90.00
#
_symmetry.space_group_name_H-M   'P 1'
#
loop_
_entity.id
_entity.type
_entity.pdbx_description
1 polymer ?
#
loop_
_entity_poly.entity_id
_entity_poly.type
_entity_poly.pdbx_seq_one_letter_code
_entity_poly.pdbx_strand_id
1 'polypeptide(L)'
;FEKEQFIECDTLLLSVGLIPENDLVQDVGIDFDRITSGAVVDEHRQTSVEGIFACGNVLHVHDLVDNVSMEAEIAGESAAKYALGNLQKTAYVKVGTENGVRYALPQKIGTGEGKVKIYFRVGAVYKNVRLNVRCGDIIIYTRKCQILAPGEMGSVEIDKKDVTGDVTVGLEA
;
A
#
# COMPACT_ATOMS: atom_id res chain seq x y z
N PHE A 1 4.97 10.70 -37.19
CA PHE A 1 3.90 11.64 -37.55
C PHE A 1 3.29 12.15 -36.27
N GLU A 2 3.73 13.31 -35.77
CA GLU A 2 3.02 13.99 -34.69
C GLU A 2 1.82 14.71 -35.29
N LYS A 3 0.62 14.39 -34.80
CA LYS A 3 -0.61 15.12 -35.12
C LYS A 3 -0.88 16.06 -33.96
N GLU A 4 -0.76 17.35 -34.22
CA GLU A 4 -1.24 18.41 -33.34
C GLU A 4 -2.65 18.81 -33.75
N GLN A 5 -3.48 19.17 -32.77
CA GLN A 5 -4.83 19.69 -32.99
C GLN A 5 -5.10 20.83 -32.01
N PHE A 6 -5.52 21.97 -32.53
CA PHE A 6 -6.05 23.07 -31.74
C PHE A 6 -7.54 22.82 -31.43
N ILE A 7 -7.95 23.04 -30.18
CA ILE A 7 -9.34 22.95 -29.73
C ILE A 7 -9.69 24.28 -29.06
N GLU A 8 -10.56 25.07 -29.68
CA GLU A 8 -11.05 26.33 -29.10
C GLU A 8 -11.90 26.03 -27.87
N CYS A 9 -11.58 26.66 -26.73
CA CYS A 9 -12.34 26.53 -25.50
C CYS A 9 -12.22 27.79 -24.62
N ASP A 10 -13.29 28.10 -23.90
CA ASP A 10 -13.30 29.21 -22.92
C ASP A 10 -12.69 28.79 -21.57
N THR A 11 -12.66 27.48 -21.28
CA THR A 11 -12.15 26.90 -20.03
C THR A 11 -11.71 25.45 -20.24
N LEU A 12 -10.57 25.08 -19.66
CA LEU A 12 -10.04 23.71 -19.65
C LEU A 12 -10.10 23.14 -18.23
N LEU A 13 -10.73 21.97 -18.05
CA LEU A 13 -10.72 21.20 -16.81
C LEU A 13 -9.97 19.88 -17.04
N LEU A 14 -8.87 19.68 -16.32
CA LEU A 14 -8.03 18.49 -16.43
C LEU A 14 -8.30 17.54 -15.26
N SER A 15 -8.82 16.35 -15.55
CA SER A 15 -9.02 15.26 -14.57
C SER A 15 -7.94 14.18 -14.74
N VAL A 16 -6.67 14.57 -14.60
CA VAL A 16 -5.49 13.75 -14.91
C VAL A 16 -4.93 12.94 -13.73
N GLY A 17 -5.73 12.76 -12.68
CA GLY A 17 -5.35 12.03 -11.48
C GLY A 17 -4.59 12.88 -10.45
N LEU A 18 -4.15 12.23 -9.38
CA LEU A 18 -3.41 12.84 -8.27
C LEU A 18 -2.03 12.16 -8.20
N ILE A 19 -1.00 12.95 -7.92
CA ILE A 19 0.35 12.46 -7.61
C ILE A 19 0.64 12.93 -6.18
N PRO A 20 1.21 12.08 -5.31
CA PRO A 20 1.67 12.51 -4.00
C PRO A 20 2.67 13.66 -4.12
N GLU A 21 2.43 14.75 -3.38
CA GLU A 21 3.44 15.79 -3.18
C GLU A 21 4.29 15.35 -1.98
N ASN A 22 5.56 15.06 -2.25
CA ASN A 22 6.51 14.55 -1.26
C ASN A 22 7.78 15.41 -1.19
N ASP A 23 7.76 16.64 -1.73
CA ASP A 23 8.96 17.47 -1.82
C ASP A 23 9.41 17.92 -0.42
N LEU A 24 8.45 18.22 0.47
CA LEU A 24 8.73 18.57 1.87
C LEU A 24 9.43 17.45 2.67
N VAL A 25 9.31 16.19 2.24
CA VAL A 25 9.83 15.03 2.96
C VAL A 25 11.06 14.40 2.31
N GLN A 26 11.47 14.86 1.11
CA GLN A 26 12.69 14.37 0.45
C GLN A 26 13.95 14.60 1.29
N ASP A 27 14.07 15.78 1.93
CA ASP A 27 15.25 16.15 2.72
C ASP A 27 15.32 15.42 4.08
N VAL A 28 14.25 14.74 4.48
CA VAL A 28 14.15 14.05 5.77
C VAL A 28 14.84 12.68 5.74
N GLY A 29 15.26 12.20 4.56
CA GLY A 29 15.91 10.89 4.40
C GLY A 29 14.96 9.70 4.51
N ILE A 30 13.68 9.93 4.20
CA ILE A 30 12.66 8.88 4.15
C ILE A 30 12.84 8.05 2.86
N ASP A 31 12.68 6.73 2.98
CA ASP A 31 12.68 5.82 1.84
C ASP A 31 11.34 5.94 1.09
N PHE A 32 11.38 6.02 -0.24
CA PHE A 32 10.18 6.11 -1.08
C PHE A 32 9.98 4.87 -1.94
N ASP A 33 8.73 4.44 -2.05
CA ASP A 33 8.31 3.43 -3.00
C ASP A 33 8.22 4.04 -4.41
N ARG A 34 8.95 3.49 -5.38
CA ARG A 34 9.00 4.05 -6.74
C ARG A 34 7.70 3.94 -7.51
N ILE A 35 6.78 3.06 -7.10
CA ILE A 35 5.54 2.78 -7.79
C ILE A 35 4.43 3.70 -7.27
N THR A 36 4.31 3.85 -5.95
CA THR A 36 3.32 4.77 -5.35
C THR A 36 3.84 6.20 -5.23
N SER A 37 5.16 6.39 -5.31
CA SER A 37 5.86 7.63 -4.98
C SER A 37 5.70 8.07 -3.53
N GLY A 38 5.06 7.27 -2.66
CA GLY A 38 4.87 7.54 -1.25
C GLY A 38 5.95 6.91 -0.37
N ALA A 39 5.94 7.22 0.93
CA ALA A 39 6.90 6.67 1.88
C ALA A 39 6.76 5.13 1.99
N VAL A 40 7.90 4.45 2.12
CA VAL A 40 7.94 3.05 2.54
C VAL A 40 7.60 2.99 4.02
N VAL A 41 6.57 2.23 4.37
CA VAL A 41 6.08 2.13 5.74
C VAL A 41 5.95 0.69 6.22
N ASP A 42 5.97 0.55 7.55
CA ASP A 42 5.61 -0.67 8.23
C ASP A 42 4.09 -0.78 8.54
N GLU A 43 3.68 -1.85 9.22
CA GLU A 43 2.28 -2.08 9.62
C GLU A 43 1.70 -1.02 10.57
N HIS A 44 2.55 -0.26 11.23
CA HIS A 44 2.20 0.87 12.09
C HIS A 44 2.18 2.20 11.35
N ARG A 45 2.44 2.19 10.03
CA ARG A 45 2.59 3.37 9.18
C ARG A 45 3.81 4.22 9.54
N GLN A 46 4.77 3.66 10.27
CA GLN A 46 6.05 4.32 10.54
C GLN A 46 6.94 4.23 9.29
N THR A 47 7.58 5.34 8.94
CA THR A 47 8.49 5.41 7.79
C THR A 47 9.86 4.81 8.13
N SER A 48 10.83 4.86 7.21
CA SER A 48 12.22 4.50 7.52
C SER A 48 12.88 5.41 8.56
N VAL A 49 12.31 6.60 8.81
CA VAL A 49 12.77 7.53 9.85
C VAL A 49 11.94 7.33 11.11
N GLU A 50 12.62 6.96 12.19
CA GLU A 50 11.98 6.66 13.48
C GLU A 50 11.20 7.88 14.01
N GLY A 51 9.98 7.64 14.47
CA GLY A 51 9.06 8.67 14.97
C GLY A 51 8.28 9.44 13.90
N ILE A 52 8.55 9.21 12.61
CA ILE A 52 7.78 9.79 11.51
C ILE A 52 6.80 8.76 10.95
N PHE A 53 5.52 9.13 10.90
CA PHE A 53 4.42 8.29 10.42
C PHE A 53 3.74 8.98 9.23
N ALA A 54 3.27 8.19 8.27
CA ALA A 54 2.64 8.69 7.06
C ALA A 54 1.32 7.97 6.79
N CYS A 55 0.30 8.67 6.29
CA CYS A 55 -1.01 8.08 5.98
C CYS A 55 -1.77 8.91 4.95
N GLY A 56 -2.78 8.30 4.34
CA GLY A 56 -3.63 8.91 3.34
C GLY A 56 -2.98 8.97 1.96
N ASN A 57 -3.41 9.92 1.14
CA ASN A 57 -3.03 10.00 -0.27
C ASN A 57 -1.54 10.26 -0.52
N VAL A 58 -0.79 10.68 0.50
CA VAL A 58 0.67 10.83 0.45
C VAL A 58 1.40 9.47 0.38
N LEU A 59 0.80 8.41 0.92
CA LEU A 59 1.34 7.04 0.83
C LEU A 59 0.93 6.37 -0.47
N HIS A 60 -0.37 6.40 -0.77
CA HIS A 60 -0.98 5.86 -1.96
C HIS A 60 -2.39 6.44 -2.12
N VAL A 61 -2.87 6.53 -3.36
CA VAL A 61 -4.19 7.10 -3.64
C VAL A 61 -5.27 6.13 -3.15
N HIS A 62 -6.05 6.59 -2.18
CA HIS A 62 -7.22 5.89 -1.68
C HIS A 62 -8.45 6.25 -2.52
N ASP A 63 -9.30 5.27 -2.83
CA ASP A 63 -10.50 5.52 -3.64
C ASP A 63 -11.64 6.17 -2.85
N LEU A 64 -11.70 5.91 -1.53
CA LEU A 64 -12.76 6.38 -0.63
C LEU A 64 -12.16 7.05 0.61
N VAL A 65 -12.83 8.11 1.08
CA VAL A 65 -12.44 8.86 2.29
C VAL A 65 -12.44 7.98 3.55
N ASP A 66 -13.29 6.95 3.60
CA ASP A 66 -13.34 6.00 4.71
C ASP A 66 -12.00 5.25 4.85
N ASN A 67 -11.39 4.88 3.72
CA ASN A 67 -10.11 4.18 3.74
C ASN A 67 -8.98 5.11 4.20
N VAL A 68 -9.02 6.39 3.81
CA VAL A 68 -8.08 7.41 4.29
C VAL A 68 -8.19 7.55 5.81
N SER A 69 -9.42 7.62 6.32
CA SER A 69 -9.69 7.75 7.76
C SER A 69 -9.18 6.55 8.55
N MET A 70 -9.46 5.33 8.07
CA MET A 70 -8.96 4.10 8.71
C MET A 70 -7.43 4.02 8.71
N GLU A 71 -6.76 4.43 7.63
CA GLU A 71 -5.28 4.46 7.60
C GLU A 71 -4.71 5.52 8.54
N ALA A 72 -5.36 6.69 8.62
CA ALA A 72 -4.98 7.76 9.53
C ALA A 72 -5.16 7.37 11.01
N GLU A 73 -6.19 6.59 11.34
CA GLU A 73 -6.39 6.06 12.70
C GLU A 73 -5.23 5.14 13.11
N ILE A 74 -4.79 4.24 12.23
CA ILE A 74 -3.64 3.37 12.47
C ILE A 74 -2.37 4.19 12.71
N ALA A 75 -2.11 5.18 11.85
CA ALA A 75 -0.92 6.03 11.97
C ALA A 75 -0.95 6.87 13.25
N GLY A 76 -2.10 7.47 13.57
CA GLY A 76 -2.29 8.29 14.77
C GLY A 76 -2.14 7.49 16.06
N GLU A 77 -2.79 6.32 16.15
CA GLU A 77 -2.66 5.43 17.32
C GLU A 77 -1.20 4.96 17.49
N SER A 78 -0.54 4.61 16.39
CA SER A 78 0.86 4.15 16.41
C SER A 78 1.82 5.27 16.80
N ALA A 79 1.61 6.49 16.31
CA ALA A 79 2.38 7.67 16.72
C ALA A 79 2.20 7.97 18.20
N ALA A 80 0.98 7.87 18.74
CA ALA A 80 0.71 8.04 20.15
C ALA A 80 1.40 6.95 21.00
N LYS A 81 1.31 5.67 20.61
CA LYS A 81 2.03 4.57 21.26
C LYS A 81 3.53 4.78 21.24
N TYR A 82 4.09 5.24 20.12
CA TYR A 82 5.51 5.54 19.99
C TYR A 82 5.94 6.67 20.92
N ALA A 83 5.20 7.78 20.95
CA ALA A 83 5.49 8.92 21.83
C ALA A 83 5.44 8.54 23.32
N LEU A 84 4.60 7.57 23.69
CA LEU A 84 4.51 7.01 25.04
C LEU A 84 5.54 5.90 25.34
N GLY A 85 6.38 5.50 24.37
CA GLY A 85 7.34 4.40 24.52
C GLY A 85 6.72 3.01 24.55
N ASN A 86 5.47 2.87 24.12
CA ASN A 86 4.66 1.65 24.20
C ASN A 86 4.55 0.91 22.85
N LEU A 87 5.11 1.46 21.77
CA LEU A 87 5.11 0.79 20.47
C LEU A 87 6.13 -0.35 20.50
N GLN A 88 5.65 -1.59 20.40
CA GLN A 88 6.51 -2.76 20.43
C GLN A 88 7.31 -2.87 19.13
N LYS A 89 8.65 -2.94 19.25
CA LYS A 89 9.51 -3.28 18.12
C LYS A 89 9.48 -4.79 17.91
N THR A 90 9.09 -5.21 16.71
CA THR A 90 9.13 -6.61 16.29
C THR A 90 10.13 -6.79 15.15
N ALA A 91 10.49 -8.04 14.85
CA ALA A 91 11.20 -8.33 13.61
C ALA A 91 10.24 -8.10 12.45
N TYR A 92 10.69 -7.36 11.44
CA TYR A 92 9.90 -7.08 10.24
C TYR A 92 10.31 -7.99 9.09
N VAL A 93 9.31 -8.42 8.32
CA VAL A 93 9.50 -9.08 7.02
C VAL A 93 8.97 -8.18 5.90
N LYS A 94 9.45 -8.38 4.68
CA LYS A 94 9.04 -7.58 3.53
C LYS A 94 7.72 -8.08 2.95
N VAL A 95 6.94 -7.16 2.40
CA VAL A 95 5.76 -7.46 1.58
C VAL A 95 6.10 -7.11 0.13
N GLY A 96 6.25 -8.14 -0.70
CA GLY A 96 6.43 -8.04 -2.14
C GLY A 96 5.14 -8.29 -2.91
N THR A 97 5.24 -8.14 -4.22
CA THR A 97 4.12 -8.36 -5.15
C THR A 97 4.55 -9.15 -6.36
N GLU A 98 3.65 -9.95 -6.93
CA GLU A 98 3.88 -10.72 -8.14
C GLU A 98 2.62 -10.79 -9.03
N ASN A 99 2.79 -11.32 -10.24
CA ASN A 99 1.70 -11.77 -11.10
C ASN A 99 0.51 -10.80 -11.22
N GLY A 100 0.78 -9.55 -11.57
CA GLY A 100 -0.26 -8.55 -11.86
C GLY A 100 -0.67 -7.66 -10.70
N VAL A 101 -0.22 -7.94 -9.48
CA VAL A 101 -0.27 -6.98 -8.37
C VAL A 101 0.84 -5.96 -8.59
N ARG A 102 0.47 -4.67 -8.66
CA ARG A 102 1.36 -3.56 -9.00
C ARG A 102 2.15 -3.07 -7.79
N TYR A 103 1.51 -2.99 -6.63
CA TYR A 103 2.13 -2.62 -5.35
C TYR A 103 1.27 -3.13 -4.18
N ALA A 104 1.87 -3.20 -3.00
CA ALA A 104 1.20 -3.54 -1.75
C ALA A 104 1.70 -2.66 -0.59
N LEU A 105 0.81 -2.36 0.37
CA LEU A 105 1.11 -1.63 1.61
C LEU A 105 0.50 -2.35 2.82
N PRO A 106 1.14 -2.30 4.00
CA PRO A 106 2.51 -1.82 4.22
C PRO A 106 3.55 -2.66 3.47
N GLN A 107 4.73 -2.08 3.21
CA GLN A 107 5.86 -2.79 2.60
C GLN A 107 6.62 -3.66 3.61
N LYS A 108 6.38 -3.44 4.91
CA LYS A 108 6.96 -4.22 6.01
C LYS A 108 5.88 -4.59 7.01
N ILE A 109 5.88 -5.83 7.48
CA ILE A 109 4.96 -6.31 8.52
C ILE A 109 5.74 -6.97 9.65
N GLY A 110 5.27 -6.77 10.89
CA GLY A 110 5.89 -7.35 12.07
C GLY A 110 5.50 -8.81 12.23
N THR A 111 6.44 -9.67 12.60
CA THR A 111 6.15 -11.07 12.97
C THR A 111 5.52 -11.13 14.35
N GLY A 112 4.59 -12.06 14.58
CA GLY A 112 4.03 -12.32 15.92
C GLY A 112 2.54 -12.62 15.89
N GLU A 113 1.83 -12.20 16.92
CA GLU A 113 0.39 -12.44 17.06
C GLU A 113 -0.45 -11.31 16.47
N GLY A 114 -1.69 -11.63 16.12
CA GLY A 114 -2.67 -10.67 15.63
C GLY A 114 -2.79 -10.69 14.11
N LYS A 115 -3.40 -9.64 13.56
CA LYS A 115 -3.70 -9.56 12.14
C LYS A 115 -3.15 -8.29 11.53
N VAL A 116 -2.84 -8.36 10.24
CA VAL A 116 -2.44 -7.20 9.45
C VAL A 116 -3.24 -7.15 8.16
N LYS A 117 -3.71 -5.94 7.83
CA LYS A 117 -4.39 -5.68 6.57
C LYS A 117 -3.38 -5.16 5.55
N ILE A 118 -3.26 -5.87 4.43
CA ILE A 118 -2.46 -5.49 3.28
C ILE A 118 -3.40 -4.93 2.22
N TYR A 119 -3.14 -3.69 1.82
CA TYR A 119 -3.78 -3.02 0.70
C TYR A 119 -2.93 -3.22 -0.54
N PHE A 120 -3.55 -3.32 -1.71
CA PHE A 120 -2.82 -3.51 -2.96
C PHE A 120 -3.59 -2.93 -4.14
N ARG A 121 -2.89 -2.69 -5.24
CA ARG A 121 -3.51 -2.31 -6.52
C ARG A 121 -2.99 -3.20 -7.62
N VAL A 122 -3.83 -3.52 -8.59
CA VAL A 122 -3.45 -4.35 -9.75
C VAL A 122 -3.03 -3.49 -10.93
N GLY A 123 -2.19 -4.03 -11.81
CA GLY A 123 -1.66 -3.30 -12.98
C GLY A 123 -2.59 -3.30 -14.20
N ALA A 124 -3.53 -4.25 -14.27
CA ALA A 124 -4.48 -4.40 -15.38
C ALA A 124 -5.83 -4.92 -14.87
N VAL A 125 -6.82 -5.05 -15.76
CA VAL A 125 -8.10 -5.69 -15.43
C VAL A 125 -7.91 -7.21 -15.46
N TYR A 126 -8.15 -7.87 -14.33
CA TYR A 126 -8.11 -9.32 -14.18
C TYR A 126 -9.50 -9.86 -13.88
N LYS A 127 -9.89 -10.97 -14.52
CA LYS A 127 -11.21 -11.59 -14.33
C LYS A 127 -11.06 -13.06 -13.93
N ASN A 128 -11.89 -13.51 -12.99
CA ASN A 128 -11.93 -14.89 -12.50
C ASN A 128 -10.57 -15.43 -12.00
N VAL A 129 -9.77 -14.58 -11.38
CA VAL A 129 -8.45 -14.93 -10.83
C VAL A 129 -8.53 -15.28 -9.35
N ARG A 130 -7.50 -15.95 -8.82
CA ARG A 130 -7.27 -16.12 -7.38
C ARG A 130 -6.23 -15.13 -6.89
N LEU A 131 -6.56 -14.41 -5.83
CA LEU A 131 -5.59 -13.65 -5.03
C LEU A 131 -4.95 -14.63 -4.05
N ASN A 132 -3.63 -14.73 -4.07
CA ASN A 132 -2.85 -15.53 -3.13
C ASN A 132 -1.90 -14.61 -2.34
N VAL A 133 -1.79 -14.88 -1.05
CA VAL A 133 -0.72 -14.35 -0.21
C VAL A 133 0.17 -15.52 0.19
N ARG A 134 1.45 -15.41 -0.14
CA ARG A 134 2.46 -16.44 0.11
C ARG A 134 3.45 -15.96 1.17
N CYS A 135 3.89 -16.86 2.04
CA CYS A 135 5.05 -16.68 2.91
C CYS A 135 6.12 -17.68 2.47
N GLY A 136 7.14 -17.21 1.75
CA GLY A 136 7.98 -18.11 0.94
C GLY A 136 7.16 -18.90 -0.08
N ASP A 137 7.24 -20.23 -0.04
CA ASP A 137 6.51 -21.12 -0.95
C ASP A 137 5.10 -21.51 -0.45
N ILE A 138 4.75 -21.12 0.79
CA ILE A 138 3.50 -21.53 1.43
C ILE A 138 2.42 -20.49 1.18
N ILE A 139 1.26 -20.91 0.66
CA ILE A 139 0.07 -20.06 0.55
C ILE A 139 -0.59 -19.96 1.93
N ILE A 140 -0.55 -18.76 2.52
CA ILE A 140 -1.16 -18.47 3.83
C ILE A 140 -2.56 -17.86 3.70
N TYR A 141 -2.91 -17.36 2.52
CA TYR A 141 -4.25 -16.89 2.21
C TYR A 141 -4.57 -17.08 0.72
N THR A 142 -5.81 -17.46 0.42
CA THR A 142 -6.32 -17.50 -0.96
C THR A 142 -7.78 -17.01 -1.03
N ARG A 143 -8.11 -16.25 -2.08
CA ARG A 143 -9.47 -15.79 -2.36
C ARG A 143 -9.74 -15.71 -3.85
N LYS A 144 -10.83 -16.31 -4.31
CA LYS A 144 -11.32 -16.13 -5.68
C LYS A 144 -11.89 -14.71 -5.87
N CYS A 145 -11.44 -14.01 -6.90
CA CYS A 145 -11.87 -12.67 -7.26
C CYS A 145 -12.52 -12.70 -8.65
N GLN A 146 -13.76 -12.23 -8.75
CA GLN A 146 -14.47 -12.18 -10.04
C GLN A 146 -13.86 -11.13 -10.98
N ILE A 147 -13.52 -9.97 -10.44
CA ILE A 147 -12.85 -8.89 -11.15
C ILE A 147 -11.91 -8.15 -10.20
N LEU A 148 -10.77 -7.73 -10.71
CA LEU A 148 -9.87 -6.74 -10.09
C LEU A 148 -9.51 -5.73 -11.17
N ALA A 149 -9.64 -4.44 -10.87
CA ALA A 149 -9.37 -3.36 -11.80
C ALA A 149 -8.30 -2.41 -11.24
N PRO A 150 -7.47 -1.78 -12.10
CA PRO A 150 -6.41 -0.88 -11.63
C PRO A 150 -6.91 0.37 -10.91
N GLY A 151 -8.17 0.75 -11.13
CA GLY A 151 -8.82 1.90 -10.49
C GLY A 151 -9.42 1.60 -9.12
N GLU A 152 -9.36 0.36 -8.67
CA GLU A 152 -9.93 -0.09 -7.39
C GLU A 152 -8.82 -0.65 -6.50
N MET A 153 -8.80 -0.20 -5.25
CA MET A 153 -7.90 -0.67 -4.21
C MET A 153 -8.43 -1.99 -3.67
N GLY A 154 -7.60 -3.03 -3.76
CA GLY A 154 -7.83 -4.30 -3.11
C GLY A 154 -7.31 -4.31 -1.68
N SER A 155 -7.89 -5.18 -0.85
CA SER A 155 -7.34 -5.49 0.47
C SER A 155 -7.46 -6.97 0.81
N VAL A 156 -6.53 -7.44 1.63
CA VAL A 156 -6.50 -8.77 2.25
C VAL A 156 -6.06 -8.63 3.71
N GLU A 157 -6.65 -9.41 4.59
CA GLU A 157 -6.24 -9.49 6.00
C GLU A 157 -5.62 -10.87 6.22
N ILE A 158 -4.43 -10.91 6.80
CA ILE A 158 -3.70 -12.14 7.13
C ILE A 158 -3.41 -12.20 8.62
N ASP A 159 -3.28 -13.42 9.15
CA ASP A 159 -2.87 -13.68 10.52
C ASP A 159 -1.33 -13.71 10.60
N LYS A 160 -0.75 -12.94 11.52
CA LYS A 160 0.71 -12.79 11.61
C LYS A 160 1.40 -14.04 12.14
N LYS A 161 0.66 -14.97 12.77
CA LYS A 161 1.22 -16.25 13.20
C LYS A 161 1.69 -17.12 12.02
N ASP A 162 1.09 -16.91 10.84
CA ASP A 162 1.43 -17.63 9.61
C ASP A 162 2.59 -16.95 8.85
N VAL A 163 3.05 -15.78 9.33
CA VAL A 163 4.12 -14.99 8.73
C VAL A 163 5.45 -15.35 9.39
N THR A 164 6.22 -16.20 8.72
CA THR A 164 7.54 -16.68 9.18
C THR A 164 8.71 -16.17 8.34
N GLY A 165 8.42 -15.39 7.29
CA GLY A 165 9.39 -14.83 6.35
C GLY A 165 8.74 -13.81 5.42
N ASP A 166 9.43 -13.43 4.34
CA ASP A 166 8.92 -12.46 3.38
C ASP A 166 7.60 -12.92 2.76
N VAL A 167 6.65 -11.98 2.68
CA VAL A 167 5.30 -12.18 2.18
C VAL A 167 5.19 -11.66 0.75
N THR A 168 4.51 -12.39 -0.12
CA THR A 168 4.25 -11.96 -1.50
C THR A 168 2.77 -12.01 -1.81
N VAL A 169 2.22 -10.91 -2.34
CA VAL A 169 0.83 -10.82 -2.81
C VAL A 169 0.80 -10.98 -4.33
N GLY A 170 0.06 -11.97 -4.83
CA GLY A 170 0.04 -12.31 -6.25
C GLY A 170 -1.32 -12.77 -6.75
N LEU A 171 -1.49 -12.74 -8.07
CA LEU A 171 -2.65 -13.35 -8.73
C LEU A 171 -2.27 -14.66 -9.41
N GLU A 172 -3.25 -15.56 -9.50
CA GLU A 172 -3.16 -16.83 -10.20
C GLU A 172 -4.45 -17.08 -11.00
N ALA A 173 -4.37 -17.82 -12.10
CA ALA A 173 -5.52 -18.12 -12.96
C ALA A 173 -6.53 -19.11 -12.32
#